data_AF-S0ARI5-F1
#
_entry.id   AF-S0ARI5-F1
#
_cell.length_a   1.000
_cell.length_b   1.000
_cell.length_c   1.000
_cell.angle_alpha   90.00
_cell.angle_beta   90.00
_cell.angle_gamma   90.00
#
_symmetry.space_group_name_H-M   'P 1'
#
loop_
_entity.id
_entity.type
_entity.pdbx_description
1 polymer ?
#
loop_
_entity_poly.entity_id
_entity_poly.type
_entity_poly.pdbx_seq_one_letter_code
_entity_poly.pdbx_strand_id
1 'polypeptide(L)'
;MDSEITIMGKKLTVIKSERKRPKQSGNILYIPVSFDEHALKEYLRMRLRRIIKSEFSKLSSSGKFFLVGEINFEIVRNFRDKSIISMLKGSTILVREDTIKLSRVDIREILIHELAHIFSSHHDEKFLMAMRYIGGKQRRLPIQL
;
A
#
# COMPACT_ATOMS: atom_id res chain seq x y z
N MET A 1 -8.57 -10.37 24.67
CA MET A 1 -8.40 -9.00 24.15
C MET A 1 -8.97 -8.99 22.75
N ASP A 2 -10.17 -8.44 22.60
CA ASP A 2 -10.71 -8.10 21.30
C ASP A 2 -10.15 -6.73 20.94
N SER A 3 -9.28 -6.67 19.94
CA SER A 3 -8.70 -5.41 19.46
C SER A 3 -9.30 -5.04 18.12
N GLU A 4 -9.65 -3.77 17.93
CA GLU A 4 -10.07 -3.26 16.63
C GLU A 4 -8.85 -2.85 15.80
N ILE A 5 -8.83 -3.25 14.52
CA ILE A 5 -7.84 -2.81 13.54
C ILE A 5 -8.54 -2.35 12.27
N THR A 6 -7.92 -1.46 11.50
CA THR A 6 -8.41 -1.09 10.17
C THR A 6 -7.52 -1.72 9.11
N ILE A 7 -8.12 -2.44 8.18
CA ILE A 7 -7.44 -3.01 7.01
C ILE A 7 -8.25 -2.65 5.76
N MET A 8 -7.61 -2.06 4.76
CA MET A 8 -8.24 -1.71 3.48
C MET A 8 -9.49 -0.83 3.62
N GLY A 9 -9.45 0.16 4.52
CA GLY A 9 -10.57 1.04 4.83
C GLY A 9 -11.69 0.39 5.64
N LYS A 10 -11.55 -0.88 6.04
CA LYS A 10 -12.57 -1.61 6.82
C LYS A 10 -12.10 -1.85 8.25
N LYS A 11 -12.93 -1.48 9.22
CA LYS A 11 -12.74 -1.84 10.62
C LYS A 11 -12.98 -3.34 10.80
N LEU A 12 -12.06 -4.01 11.48
CA LEU A 12 -12.10 -5.43 11.76
C LEU A 12 -11.89 -5.68 13.26
N THR A 13 -12.65 -6.62 13.81
CA THR A 13 -12.42 -7.17 15.14
C THR A 13 -11.42 -8.31 15.04
N VAL A 14 -10.37 -8.27 15.84
CA VAL A 14 -9.35 -9.34 15.90
C VAL A 14 -9.72 -10.33 16.99
N ILE A 15 -9.86 -11.60 16.61
CA ILE A 15 -10.23 -12.68 17.52
C ILE A 15 -9.14 -13.76 17.48
N LYS A 16 -8.62 -14.13 18.66
CA LYS A 16 -7.73 -15.28 18.81
C LYS A 16 -8.50 -16.59 18.65
N SER A 17 -7.94 -17.54 17.93
CA SER A 17 -8.55 -18.84 17.63
C SER A 17 -7.50 -19.93 17.51
N GLU A 18 -7.90 -21.19 17.67
CA GLU A 18 -7.04 -22.39 17.49
C GLU A 18 -6.56 -22.61 16.05
N ARG A 19 -6.84 -21.67 15.13
CA ARG A 19 -6.38 -21.75 13.75
C ARG A 19 -4.87 -21.61 13.69
N LYS A 20 -4.25 -22.42 12.84
CA LYS A 20 -2.81 -22.32 12.53
C LYS A 20 -2.43 -21.10 11.68
N ARG A 21 -3.38 -20.47 10.98
CA ARG A 21 -3.13 -19.35 10.06
C ARG A 21 -4.20 -18.27 10.18
N PRO A 22 -3.82 -16.97 10.03
CA PRO A 22 -4.79 -15.89 10.01
C PRO A 22 -5.82 -16.04 8.88
N LYS A 23 -7.09 -15.76 9.18
CA LYS A 23 -8.18 -15.77 8.19
C LYS A 23 -9.13 -14.60 8.45
N GLN A 24 -9.42 -13.82 7.42
CA GLN A 24 -10.49 -12.84 7.48
C GLN A 24 -11.81 -13.47 7.04
N SER A 25 -12.88 -13.21 7.79
CA SER A 25 -14.27 -13.55 7.43
C SER A 25 -15.15 -12.35 7.74
N GLY A 26 -15.67 -11.68 6.71
CA GLY A 26 -16.40 -10.43 6.87
C GLY A 26 -15.57 -9.37 7.61
N ASN A 27 -16.07 -8.92 8.76
CA ASN A 27 -15.44 -7.92 9.62
C ASN A 27 -14.58 -8.54 10.75
N ILE A 28 -14.36 -9.85 10.74
CA ILE A 28 -13.55 -10.53 11.76
C ILE A 28 -12.24 -10.99 11.14
N LEU A 29 -11.13 -10.68 11.81
CA LEU A 29 -9.82 -11.29 11.54
C LEU A 29 -9.52 -12.32 12.63
N TYR A 30 -9.63 -13.59 12.27
CA TYR A 30 -9.17 -14.68 13.14
C TYR A 30 -7.65 -14.78 13.06
N ILE A 31 -6.98 -14.77 14.20
CA ILE A 31 -5.53 -15.00 14.33
C ILE A 31 -5.26 -16.20 15.25
N PRO A 32 -4.11 -16.88 15.11
CA PRO A 32 -3.69 -17.92 16.04
C PRO A 32 -3.61 -17.42 17.49
N VAL A 33 -3.90 -18.27 18.47
CA VAL A 33 -3.76 -17.92 19.90
C VAL A 33 -2.33 -17.46 20.25
N SER A 34 -1.34 -18.08 19.59
CA SER A 34 0.08 -17.78 19.72
C SER A 34 0.52 -16.43 19.13
N PHE A 35 -0.34 -15.72 18.39
CA PHE A 35 0.02 -14.39 17.90
C PHE A 35 0.12 -13.41 19.07
N ASP A 36 1.31 -12.85 19.23
CA ASP A 36 1.54 -11.62 19.98
C ASP A 36 1.37 -10.39 19.06
N GLU A 37 1.62 -9.20 19.61
CA GLU A 37 1.52 -7.95 18.86
C GLU A 37 2.51 -7.90 17.69
N HIS A 38 3.73 -8.43 17.88
CA HIS A 38 4.76 -8.45 16.85
C HIS A 38 4.37 -9.35 15.67
N ALA A 39 3.86 -10.56 15.93
CA ALA A 39 3.38 -11.49 14.93
C ALA A 39 2.19 -10.91 14.13
N LEU A 40 1.27 -10.24 14.83
CA LEU A 40 0.16 -9.53 14.16
C LEU A 40 0.69 -8.43 13.24
N LYS A 41 1.65 -7.63 13.72
CA LYS A 41 2.28 -6.56 12.94
C LYS A 41 2.97 -7.09 11.68
N GLU A 42 3.77 -8.14 11.79
CA GLU A 42 4.44 -8.76 10.64
C GLU A 42 3.44 -9.36 9.64
N TYR A 43 2.35 -9.95 10.13
CA TYR A 43 1.25 -10.38 9.27
C TYR A 43 0.64 -9.22 8.47
N LEU A 44 0.38 -8.08 9.12
CA LEU A 44 -0.17 -6.90 8.46
C LEU A 44 0.82 -6.31 7.42
N ARG A 45 2.12 -6.28 7.74
CA ARG A 45 3.18 -5.85 6.80
C ARG A 45 3.26 -6.75 5.59
N MET A 46 3.23 -8.08 5.79
CA MET A 46 3.17 -9.06 4.70
C MET A 46 1.92 -8.84 3.84
N ARG A 47 0.77 -8.61 4.47
CA ARG A 47 -0.49 -8.36 3.77
C ARG A 47 -0.43 -7.09 2.93
N LEU A 48 0.13 -6.00 3.45
CA LEU A 48 0.35 -4.74 2.72
C LEU A 48 1.26 -4.97 1.50
N ARG A 49 2.39 -5.67 1.67
CA ARG A 49 3.30 -6.03 0.57
C ARG A 49 2.58 -6.76 -0.56
N ARG A 50 1.70 -7.72 -0.24
CA ARG A 50 0.92 -8.46 -1.24
C ARG A 50 -0.05 -7.56 -1.99
N ILE A 51 -0.69 -6.63 -1.29
CA ILE A 51 -1.64 -5.69 -1.89
C ILE A 51 -0.91 -4.75 -2.85
N ILE A 52 0.20 -4.15 -2.41
CA ILE A 52 1.04 -3.27 -3.23
C ILE A 52 1.50 -4.00 -4.50
N LYS A 53 2.07 -5.21 -4.37
CA LYS A 53 2.50 -6.00 -5.53
C LYS A 53 1.35 -6.32 -6.48
N SER A 54 0.18 -6.63 -5.95
CA SER A 54 -1.02 -6.89 -6.76
C SER A 54 -1.49 -5.65 -7.51
N GLU A 55 -1.54 -4.49 -6.87
CA GLU A 55 -1.97 -3.25 -7.54
C GLU A 55 -0.92 -2.76 -8.53
N PHE A 56 0.37 -2.87 -8.21
CA PHE A 56 1.46 -2.59 -9.16
C PHE A 56 1.37 -3.49 -10.40
N SER A 57 1.19 -4.80 -10.22
CA SER A 57 1.04 -5.74 -11.34
C SER A 57 -0.15 -5.38 -12.23
N LYS A 58 -1.27 -4.93 -11.66
CA LYS A 58 -2.42 -4.45 -12.47
C LYS A 58 -2.11 -3.19 -13.26
N LEU A 59 -1.28 -2.30 -12.72
CA LEU A 59 -0.84 -1.09 -13.43
C LEU A 59 0.09 -1.46 -14.59
N SER A 60 1.09 -2.31 -14.35
CA SER A 60 2.10 -2.70 -15.34
C SER A 60 1.55 -3.64 -16.41
N SER A 61 0.68 -4.59 -16.06
CA SER A 61 0.08 -5.55 -17.01
C SER A 61 -0.95 -4.92 -17.95
N SER A 62 -1.34 -3.65 -17.73
CA SER A 62 -2.29 -2.96 -18.61
C SER A 62 -1.74 -2.68 -20.02
N GLY A 63 -0.46 -2.94 -20.28
CA GLY A 63 0.21 -2.71 -21.57
C GLY A 63 0.38 -1.23 -21.93
N LYS A 64 -0.07 -0.33 -21.05
CA LYS A 64 -0.03 1.12 -21.29
C LYS A 64 1.37 1.70 -21.15
N PHE A 65 2.22 1.11 -20.31
CA PHE A 65 3.58 1.58 -20.15
C PHE A 65 4.51 0.43 -19.78
N PHE A 66 5.75 0.52 -20.24
CA PHE A 66 6.82 -0.40 -19.88
C PHE A 66 7.84 0.37 -19.04
N LEU A 67 8.11 -0.11 -17.83
CA LEU A 67 9.22 0.37 -17.03
C LEU A 67 10.46 -0.42 -17.40
N VAL A 68 11.52 0.27 -17.83
CA VAL A 68 12.84 -0.33 -18.04
C VAL A 68 13.55 -0.35 -16.68
N GLY A 69 13.73 -1.54 -16.11
CA GLY A 69 14.32 -1.76 -14.79
C GLY A 69 13.34 -2.36 -13.78
N GLU A 70 13.84 -2.67 -12.59
CA GLU A 70 13.03 -3.27 -11.52
C GLU A 70 12.57 -2.21 -10.51
N ILE A 71 11.28 -2.22 -10.18
CA ILE A 71 10.74 -1.44 -9.07
C ILE A 71 10.60 -2.34 -7.84
N ASN A 72 11.29 -1.95 -6.77
CA ASN A 72 11.25 -2.62 -5.48
C ASN A 72 10.25 -1.94 -4.54
N PHE A 73 9.76 -2.69 -3.55
CA PHE A 73 8.85 -2.19 -2.53
C PHE A 73 9.36 -2.52 -1.13
N GLU A 74 9.52 -1.51 -0.30
CA GLU A 74 9.90 -1.67 1.10
C GLU A 74 8.82 -1.09 2.02
N ILE A 75 8.47 -1.84 3.07
CA ILE A 75 7.55 -1.33 4.08
C ILE A 75 8.36 -0.77 5.25
N VAL A 76 8.22 0.51 5.51
CA VAL A 76 8.92 1.21 6.59
C VAL A 76 7.98 1.46 7.77
N ARG A 77 8.52 1.52 8.99
CA ARG A 77 7.71 1.81 10.18
C ARG A 77 7.20 3.26 10.15
N ASN A 78 8.09 4.20 9.86
CA ASN A 78 7.78 5.61 9.76
C ASN A 78 8.86 6.34 8.94
N PHE A 79 8.52 7.52 8.43
CA PHE A 79 9.48 8.47 7.88
C PHE A 79 9.86 9.50 8.95
N ARG A 80 10.94 10.25 8.72
CA ARG A 80 11.34 11.35 9.62
C ARG A 80 10.25 12.42 9.67
N ASP A 81 9.69 12.76 8.51
CA ASP A 81 8.48 13.56 8.42
C ASP A 81 7.26 12.63 8.47
N LYS A 82 6.34 12.92 9.39
CA LYS A 82 5.11 12.15 9.61
C LYS A 82 4.02 12.43 8.57
N SER A 83 4.16 13.49 7.77
CA SER A 83 3.25 13.76 6.65
C SER A 83 3.42 12.72 5.53
N ILE A 84 4.66 12.24 5.32
CA ILE A 84 5.03 11.32 4.26
C ILE A 84 4.48 9.92 4.55
N ILE A 85 3.73 9.37 3.58
CA ILE A 85 3.20 8.00 3.62
C ILE A 85 3.88 7.06 2.61
N SER A 86 4.50 7.63 1.59
CA SER A 86 5.26 6.92 0.56
C SER A 86 6.35 7.81 -0.04
N MET A 87 7.33 7.19 -0.67
CA MET A 87 8.43 7.90 -1.33
C MET A 87 9.15 6.97 -2.32
N LEU A 88 9.40 7.46 -3.52
CA LEU A 88 10.36 6.86 -4.45
C LEU A 88 11.79 7.25 -4.04
N LYS A 89 12.64 6.24 -3.76
CA LYS A 89 14.07 6.41 -3.50
C LYS A 89 14.87 5.50 -4.45
N GLY A 90 15.46 6.11 -5.48
CA GLY A 90 16.10 5.36 -6.56
C GLY A 90 15.06 4.50 -7.29
N SER A 91 15.22 3.18 -7.26
CA SER A 91 14.27 2.21 -7.82
C SER A 91 13.33 1.56 -6.79
N THR A 92 13.33 2.05 -5.55
CA THR A 92 12.52 1.47 -4.46
C THR A 92 11.45 2.44 -4.01
N ILE A 93 10.19 1.99 -4.02
CA ILE A 93 9.07 2.70 -3.40
C ILE A 93 8.98 2.27 -1.94
N LEU A 94 9.30 3.21 -1.05
CA LEU A 94 9.13 3.07 0.39
C LEU A 94 7.67 3.37 0.73
N VAL A 95 7.03 2.52 1.53
CA VAL A 95 5.62 2.71 1.96
C VAL A 95 5.51 2.54 3.46
N ARG A 96 4.85 3.46 4.13
CA ARG A 96 4.62 3.39 5.57
C ARG A 96 3.67 2.24 5.93
N GLU A 97 3.92 1.54 7.02
CA GLU A 97 3.16 0.34 7.38
C GLU A 97 1.68 0.59 7.73
N ASP A 98 1.36 1.79 8.23
CA ASP A 98 -0.02 2.20 8.56
C ASP A 98 -0.88 2.46 7.31
N THR A 99 -0.28 2.54 6.12
CA THR A 99 -0.96 2.58 4.82
C THR A 99 -1.87 1.36 4.60
N ILE A 100 -1.68 0.26 5.35
CA ILE A 100 -2.62 -0.88 5.39
C ILE A 100 -4.05 -0.47 5.78
N LYS A 101 -4.22 0.67 6.47
CA LYS A 101 -5.53 1.21 6.86
C LYS A 101 -6.27 1.85 5.69
N LEU A 102 -5.56 2.33 4.67
CA LEU A 102 -6.16 3.02 3.52
C LEU A 102 -6.91 2.05 2.61
N SER A 103 -7.82 2.54 1.78
CA SER A 103 -8.51 1.70 0.81
C SER A 103 -7.54 1.21 -0.28
N ARG A 104 -7.95 0.17 -1.03
CA ARG A 104 -7.17 -0.26 -2.21
C ARG A 104 -7.03 0.82 -3.27
N VAL A 105 -8.02 1.71 -3.38
CA VAL A 105 -7.99 2.82 -4.34
C VAL A 105 -6.91 3.81 -3.92
N ASP A 106 -6.84 4.16 -2.63
CA ASP A 106 -5.81 5.08 -2.11
C ASP A 106 -4.39 4.50 -2.28
N ILE A 107 -4.21 3.21 -2.01
CA ILE A 107 -2.92 2.53 -2.24
C ILE A 107 -2.53 2.58 -3.72
N ARG A 108 -3.49 2.39 -4.62
CA ARG A 108 -3.24 2.48 -6.05
C ARG A 108 -2.84 3.91 -6.45
N GLU A 109 -3.51 4.93 -5.93
CA GLU A 109 -3.15 6.34 -6.17
C GLU A 109 -1.75 6.67 -5.67
N ILE A 110 -1.37 6.19 -4.48
CA ILE A 110 0.00 6.27 -3.96
C ILE A 110 0.98 5.68 -4.97
N LEU A 111 0.72 4.47 -5.48
CA LEU A 111 1.62 3.84 -6.45
C LEU A 111 1.73 4.65 -7.74
N ILE A 112 0.62 5.19 -8.26
CA ILE A 112 0.64 6.03 -9.47
C ILE A 112 1.49 7.28 -9.22
N HIS A 113 1.34 7.92 -8.06
CA HIS A 113 2.13 9.09 -7.65
C HIS A 113 3.63 8.80 -7.63
N GLU A 114 4.04 7.76 -6.92
CA GLU A 114 5.47 7.42 -6.82
C GLU A 114 6.05 6.96 -8.16
N LEU A 115 5.26 6.29 -9.01
CA LEU A 115 5.70 5.93 -10.36
C LEU A 115 5.81 7.15 -11.28
N ALA A 116 4.96 8.16 -11.13
CA ALA A 116 5.08 9.41 -11.89
C ALA A 116 6.39 10.15 -11.54
N HIS A 117 6.92 9.98 -10.33
CA HIS A 117 8.23 10.51 -9.94
C HIS A 117 9.43 9.92 -10.69
N ILE A 118 9.25 8.79 -11.38
CA ILE A 118 10.26 8.25 -12.31
C ILE A 118 10.44 9.18 -13.52
N PHE A 119 9.38 9.89 -13.92
CA PHE A 119 9.38 10.74 -15.12
C PHE A 119 9.72 12.20 -14.82
N SER A 120 9.33 12.71 -13.64
CA SER A 120 9.69 14.04 -13.17
C SER A 120 9.80 14.08 -11.65
N SER A 121 10.87 14.70 -11.14
CA SER A 121 11.09 14.89 -9.71
C SER A 121 10.16 15.92 -9.07
N HIS A 122 9.52 16.79 -9.88
CA HIS A 122 8.62 17.84 -9.41
C HIS A 122 7.20 17.59 -9.94
N HIS A 123 6.17 18.13 -9.26
CA HIS A 123 4.77 18.03 -9.69
C HIS A 123 4.42 19.00 -10.84
N ASP A 124 5.23 18.98 -11.89
CA ASP A 124 5.08 19.79 -13.10
C ASP A 124 4.10 19.16 -14.11
N GLU A 125 3.97 19.78 -15.28
CA GLU A 125 3.11 19.25 -16.36
C GLU A 125 3.51 17.82 -16.78
N LYS A 126 4.81 17.51 -16.82
CA LYS A 126 5.31 16.18 -17.18
C LYS A 126 4.89 15.13 -16.15
N PHE A 127 4.94 15.46 -14.85
CA PHE A 127 4.41 14.61 -13.79
C PHE A 127 2.91 14.40 -13.94
N LEU A 128 2.14 15.46 -14.19
CA LEU A 128 0.68 15.36 -14.36
C LEU A 128 0.31 14.53 -15.60
N MET A 129 1.10 14.61 -16.67
CA MET A 129 0.95 13.75 -17.84
C MET A 129 1.23 12.28 -17.49
N ALA A 130 2.30 11.99 -16.76
CA ALA A 130 2.64 10.64 -16.31
C ALA A 130 1.52 10.05 -15.41
N MET A 131 1.03 10.83 -14.44
CA MET A 131 -0.11 10.45 -13.59
C MET A 131 -1.33 10.05 -14.42
N ARG A 132 -1.71 10.85 -15.43
CA ARG A 132 -2.85 10.56 -16.32
C ARG A 132 -2.60 9.32 -17.18
N TYR A 133 -1.38 9.12 -17.65
CA TYR A 133 -1.02 8.01 -18.51
C TYR A 133 -1.02 6.68 -17.76
N ILE A 134 -0.40 6.64 -16.58
CA ILE A 134 -0.30 5.47 -15.71
C ILE A 134 -1.65 5.16 -15.07
N GLY A 135 -2.29 6.16 -14.46
CA GLY A 135 -3.54 6.00 -13.71
C GLY A 135 -4.80 5.95 -14.59
N GLY A 136 -4.77 6.51 -15.79
CA GLY A 136 -5.96 6.70 -16.63
C GLY A 136 -6.89 7.81 -16.11
N LYS A 137 -8.19 7.71 -16.39
CA LYS A 137 -9.22 8.68 -15.96
C LYS A 137 -9.66 8.49 -14.49
N GLN A 138 -8.74 8.30 -13.56
CA GLN A 138 -9.11 8.17 -12.14
C GLN A 138 -9.40 9.53 -11.49
N ARG A 139 -10.31 9.54 -10.51
CA ARG A 139 -10.62 10.71 -9.68
C ARG A 139 -9.37 11.09 -8.90
N ARG A 140 -8.84 12.29 -9.14
CA ARG A 140 -7.82 12.90 -8.28
C ARG A 140 -8.38 12.94 -6.86
N LEU A 141 -7.85 12.14 -5.94
CA LEU A 141 -8.06 12.39 -4.53
C LEU A 141 -7.21 13.62 -4.15
N PRO A 142 -7.71 14.52 -3.29
CA PRO A 142 -6.93 15.60 -2.73
C PRO A 142 -6.00 15.04 -1.64
N ILE A 143 -5.11 14.12 -2.01
CA ILE A 143 -4.02 13.70 -1.14
C ILE A 143 -2.83 14.57 -1.54
N GLN A 144 -2.52 15.58 -0.74
CA GLN A 144 -1.17 16.14 -0.73
C GLN A 144 -0.28 15.04 -0.16
N LEU A 145 0.43 14.35 -1.05
CA LEU A 145 1.56 13.47 -0.72
C LEU A 145 2.82 14.31 -0.60
#